data_AF-A0A0L0F877-F1
#
_entry.id   AF-A0A0L0F877-F1
#
_cell.length_a   1.000
_cell.length_b   1.000
_cell.length_c   1.000
_cell.angle_alpha   90.00
_cell.angle_beta   90.00
_cell.angle_gamma   90.00
#
_symmetry.space_group_name_H-M   'P 1'
#
loop_
_entity.id
_entity.type
_entity.pdbx_description
1 polymer ?
#
loop_
_entity_poly.entity_id
_entity_poly.type
_entity_poly.pdbx_seq_one_letter_code
_entity_poly.pdbx_strand_id
1 'polypeptide(L)' 'AGVVATSAAPTVRVHFKVPGQTLSGISITGLEVYNEKYKPFKGVKYIASAGKFVVRSR' A
#
# COMPACT_ATOMS: atom_id res chain seq x y z
N ALA A 1 -6.65 16.62 -41.96
CA ALA A 1 -6.83 15.28 -41.38
C ALA A 1 -7.25 15.44 -39.92
N GLY A 2 -8.38 14.87 -39.54
CA GLY A 2 -9.08 15.18 -38.27
C GLY A 2 -8.38 14.65 -37.03
N VAL A 3 -8.37 15.45 -35.98
CA VAL A 3 -7.95 15.06 -34.63
C VAL A 3 -9.06 14.17 -34.06
N VAL A 4 -8.79 12.88 -33.91
CA VAL A 4 -9.66 11.96 -33.18
C VAL A 4 -9.57 12.34 -31.71
N ALA A 5 -10.54 13.09 -31.21
CA ALA A 5 -10.74 13.27 -29.78
C ALA A 5 -11.12 11.92 -29.19
N THR A 6 -10.17 11.24 -28.55
CA THR A 6 -10.46 10.06 -27.75
C THR A 6 -11.29 10.50 -26.55
N SER A 7 -12.61 10.28 -26.65
CA SER A 7 -13.62 10.47 -25.60
C SER A 7 -13.44 9.51 -24.40
N ALA A 8 -12.20 9.20 -24.02
CA ALA A 8 -11.90 8.38 -22.87
C ALA A 8 -11.83 9.31 -21.64
N ALA A 9 -12.78 9.13 -20.72
CA ALA A 9 -12.79 9.80 -19.42
C ALA A 9 -11.37 9.82 -18.80
N PRO A 10 -10.91 10.99 -18.29
CA PRO A 10 -9.57 11.11 -17.77
C PRO A 10 -9.40 10.16 -16.58
N THR A 11 -8.27 9.46 -16.60
CA THR A 11 -7.92 8.46 -15.60
C THR A 11 -6.86 9.05 -14.68
N VAL A 12 -7.21 9.31 -13.42
CA VAL A 12 -6.33 9.90 -12.43
C VAL A 12 -5.62 8.79 -11.65
N ARG A 13 -4.29 8.76 -11.69
CA ARG A 13 -3.48 7.86 -10.87
C ARG A 13 -3.19 8.52 -9.54
N VAL A 14 -3.45 7.82 -8.44
CA VAL A 14 -3.22 8.35 -7.08
C VAL A 14 -2.14 7.54 -6.40
N HIS A 15 -1.16 8.25 -5.84
CA HIS A 15 -0.11 7.68 -5.01
C HIS A 15 -0.33 8.14 -3.57
N PHE A 16 -0.41 7.20 -2.63
CA PHE A 16 -0.53 7.49 -1.20
C PHE A 16 0.25 6.48 -0.37
N LYS A 17 0.56 6.87 0.86
CA LYS A 17 1.20 6.03 1.88
C LYS A 17 0.61 6.38 3.24
N VAL A 18 0.04 5.39 3.91
CA VAL A 18 -0.57 5.51 5.24
C VAL A 18 0.24 4.66 6.22
N PRO A 19 1.06 5.27 7.08
CA PRO A 19 1.77 4.55 8.13
C PRO A 19 0.82 4.13 9.26
N GLY A 20 1.13 3.02 9.94
CA GLY A 20 0.38 2.55 11.11
C GLY A 20 -0.92 1.80 10.79
N GLN A 21 -1.31 1.73 9.51
CA GLN A 21 -2.54 1.09 9.07
C GLN A 21 -2.25 -0.14 8.19
N THR A 22 -3.11 -1.15 8.32
CA THR A 22 -3.23 -2.27 7.38
C THR A 22 -4.59 -2.22 6.68
N LEU A 23 -4.61 -2.52 5.38
CA LEU A 23 -5.86 -2.62 4.60
C LEU A 23 -6.36 -4.06 4.48
N SER A 24 -5.47 -5.05 4.64
CA SER A 24 -5.81 -6.47 4.58
C SER A 24 -6.32 -7.03 5.91
N GLY A 25 -6.25 -6.25 6.98
CA GLY A 25 -6.59 -6.71 8.34
C GLY A 25 -5.55 -7.66 8.94
N ILE A 26 -4.41 -7.89 8.29
CA ILE A 26 -3.35 -8.77 8.81
C ILE A 26 -2.79 -8.18 10.10
N SER A 27 -2.81 -9.01 11.15
CA SER A 27 -2.21 -8.73 12.44
C SER A 27 -1.15 -9.78 12.76
N ILE A 28 0.04 -9.33 13.15
CA ILE A 28 1.12 -10.19 13.64
C ILE A 28 0.94 -10.36 15.14
N THR A 29 0.72 -11.59 15.59
CA THR A 29 0.51 -11.92 17.01
C THR A 29 1.80 -12.06 17.79
N GLY A 30 2.89 -12.51 17.16
CA GLY A 30 4.15 -12.75 17.84
C GLY A 30 5.34 -12.88 16.89
N LEU A 31 6.52 -12.52 17.40
CA LEU A 31 7.80 -12.71 16.72
C LEU A 31 8.69 -13.56 17.62
N GLU A 32 8.91 -14.80 17.23
CA GLU A 32 9.77 -15.73 17.95
C GLU A 32 11.18 -15.69 17.38
N VAL A 33 12.18 -15.64 18.28
CA VAL A 33 13.60 -15.64 17.91
C VAL A 33 14.24 -16.74 18.73
N TYR A 34 14.87 -17.68 18.05
CA TYR A 34 15.48 -18.86 18.64
C TYR A 34 17.00 -18.78 18.54
N ASN A 35 17.68 -19.41 19.50
CA ASN A 35 19.13 -19.59 19.50
C ASN A 35 19.95 -18.28 19.55
N GLU A 36 19.41 -17.23 20.18
CA GLU A 36 20.16 -16.01 20.47
C GLU A 36 20.37 -15.81 21.98
N LYS A 37 21.58 -15.42 22.36
CA LYS A 37 22.00 -15.22 23.76
C LYS A 37 21.54 -13.88 24.34
N TYR A 38 21.07 -12.95 23.50
CA TYR A 38 20.65 -11.61 23.89
C TYR A 38 19.14 -11.43 23.73
N LYS A 39 18.60 -10.32 24.24
CA LYS A 39 17.19 -9.94 24.09
C LYS A 39 17.04 -8.95 22.93
N PRO A 40 16.78 -9.40 21.69
CA PRO A 40 16.61 -8.50 20.55
C PRO A 40 15.36 -7.64 20.73
N PHE A 41 15.42 -6.41 20.23
CA PHE A 41 14.22 -5.60 20.06
C PHE A 41 13.38 -6.18 18.92
N LYS A 42 12.10 -6.46 19.19
CA LYS A 42 11.15 -6.98 18.20
C LYS A 42 10.03 -5.97 18.01
N GLY A 43 9.98 -5.36 16.83
CA GLY A 43 8.98 -4.36 16.48
C GLY A 43 8.34 -4.66 15.15
N VAL A 44 7.06 -4.34 15.02
CA VAL A 44 6.29 -4.45 13.77
C VAL A 44 5.82 -3.05 13.37
N LYS A 45 5.88 -2.76 12.07
CA LYS A 45 5.31 -1.53 11.49
C LYS A 45 4.45 -1.88 10.28
N TYR A 46 3.21 -1.45 10.33
CA TYR A 46 2.29 -1.55 9.19
C TYR A 46 2.38 -0.30 8.31
N ILE A 47 2.34 -0.51 6.99
CA ILE A 47 2.30 0.55 5.99
C ILE A 47 1.36 0.11 4.87
N ALA A 48 0.32 0.88 4.62
CA ALA A 48 -0.51 0.74 3.44
C ALA A 48 -0.05 1.75 2.38
N SER A 49 0.26 1.29 1.17
CA SER A 49 0.65 2.17 0.06
C SER A 49 -0.13 1.85 -1.21
N ALA A 50 -0.31 2.86 -2.05
CA ALA A 50 -0.93 2.69 -3.34
C ALA A 50 -0.06 1.82 -4.28
N GLY A 51 -0.66 0.76 -4.83
CA GLY A 51 -0.15 0.08 -6.02
C GLY A 51 -0.64 0.80 -7.29
N LYS A 52 -1.25 0.05 -8.23
CA LYS A 52 -1.94 0.63 -9.38
C LYS A 52 -3.33 1.15 -8.98
N PHE A 53 -3.37 2.25 -8.24
CA PHE A 53 -4.61 2.88 -7.82
C PHE A 53 -5.05 3.95 -8.82
N VAL A 54 -6.25 3.79 -9.37
CA VAL A 54 -6.76 4.57 -10.49
C VAL A 54 -8.19 5.02 -10.20
N VAL A 55 -8.42 6.33 -10.26
CA VAL A 55 -9.74 6.95 -10.18
C VAL A 55 -10.18 7.33 -11.60
N ARG A 56 -11.40 6.94 -11.98
CA ARG A 56 -12.01 7.31 -13.26
C ARG A 56 -13.13 8.30 -12.97
N SER A 57 -13.07 9.52 -13.51
CA SER A 57 -14.20 10.44 -13.51
C SER A 57 -15.18 10.01 -14.62
N ARG A 58 -16.46 9.85 -14.32
CA ARG A 58 -17.48 9.68 -15.37
C ARG A 58 -17.72 10.98 -16.12
#